data_AF-A0A972BNG3-F1
#
_entry.id   AF-A0A972BNG3-F1
#
_cell.length_a   1.000
_cell.length_b   1.000
_cell.length_c   1.000
_cell.angle_alpha   90.00
_cell.angle_beta   90.00
_cell.angle_gamma   90.00
#
_symmetry.space_group_name_H-M   'P 1'
#
loop_
_entity.id
_entity.type
_entity.pdbx_description
1 polymer ?
#
loop_
_entity_poly.entity_id
_entity_poly.type
_entity_poly.pdbx_seq_one_letter_code
_entity_poly.pdbx_strand_id
1 'polypeptide(L)' 'MFNIGKLENIIAAYKESFPTHWEDEKYKWEAIKHFQDHWDINASDFVEMFMAATAKTYN' A
#
# COMPACT_ATOMS: atom_id res chain seq x y z
N MET A 1 1.83 -5.95 -26.42
CA MET A 1 2.93 -6.58 -25.66
C MET A 1 3.46 -5.56 -24.67
N PHE A 2 3.58 -5.94 -23.40
CA PHE A 2 4.03 -5.04 -22.34
C PHE A 2 5.54 -4.80 -22.47
N ASN A 3 6.01 -3.55 -22.39
CA ASN A 3 7.44 -3.24 -22.54
C ASN A 3 8.11 -3.27 -21.16
N ILE A 4 8.79 -4.38 -20.88
CA ILE A 4 9.46 -4.62 -19.60
C ILE A 4 10.57 -3.60 -19.36
N GLY A 5 11.39 -3.26 -20.37
CA GLY A 5 12.47 -2.29 -20.21
C GLY A 5 11.98 -0.87 -19.87
N LYS A 6 10.82 -0.46 -20.41
CA LYS A 6 10.19 0.81 -19.99
C LYS A 6 9.70 0.77 -18.55
N LEU A 7 9.15 -0.36 -18.10
CA LEU A 7 8.72 -0.54 -16.71
C LEU A 7 9.91 -0.46 -15.75
N GLU A 8 11.01 -1.15 -16.06
CA GLU A 8 12.23 -1.13 -15.25
C GLU A 8 12.78 0.30 -15.09
N ASN A 9 12.82 1.08 -16.18
CA ASN A 9 13.26 2.47 -16.12
C ASN A 9 12.36 3.35 -15.24
N ILE A 10 11.03 3.16 -15.31
CA ILE A 10 10.08 3.90 -14.47
C ILE A 10 10.25 3.51 -13.00
N ILE A 11 10.45 2.22 -12.70
CA ILE A 11 10.70 1.74 -11.33
C ILE A 11 11.99 2.35 -10.79
N ALA A 12 13.05 2.42 -11.58
CA ALA A 12 14.32 3.02 -11.18
C ALA A 12 14.15 4.52 -10.85
N ALA A 13 13.50 5.27 -11.74
CA ALA A 13 13.25 6.70 -11.54
C ALA A 13 12.35 6.96 -10.31
N TYR A 14 11.30 6.14 -10.12
CA TYR A 14 10.43 6.24 -8.96
C TYR A 14 11.21 6.03 -7.66
N LYS A 15 12.04 4.98 -7.58
CA LYS A 15 12.89 4.70 -6.41
C LYS A 15 13.85 5.85 -6.10
N GLU A 16 14.41 6.49 -7.10
CA GLU A 16 15.30 7.65 -6.93
C GLU A 16 14.55 8.87 -6.37
N SER A 17 13.33 9.12 -6.86
CA SER A 17 12.47 10.21 -6.36
C SER A 17 11.77 9.91 -5.03
N PHE A 18 11.78 8.66 -4.58
CA PHE A 18 11.01 8.23 -3.42
C PHE A 18 11.37 8.98 -2.12
N PRO A 19 12.66 9.22 -1.78
CA PRO A 19 13.01 9.95 -0.56
C PRO A 19 12.45 11.38 -0.51
N THR A 20 12.30 12.06 -1.66
CA THR A 20 11.74 13.42 -1.69
C THR A 20 10.23 13.45 -1.51
N HIS A 21 9.55 12.34 -1.77
CA HIS A 21 8.10 12.19 -1.62
C HIS A 21 7.70 11.39 -0.38
N TRP A 22 8.68 10.96 0.44
CA TRP A 22 8.43 10.06 1.55
C TRP A 22 7.40 10.61 2.53
N GLU A 23 7.50 11.88 2.94
CA GLU A 23 6.55 12.48 3.88
C GLU A 23 5.11 12.49 3.32
N ASP A 24 4.96 12.70 2.01
CA ASP A 24 3.66 12.70 1.31
C ASP A 24 3.15 11.28 1.03
N GLU A 25 3.99 10.25 1.10
CA GLU A 25 3.62 8.86 0.78
C GLU A 25 3.59 7.93 1.99
N LYS A 26 4.22 8.32 3.11
CA LYS A 26 4.35 7.50 4.32
C LYS A 26 3.01 6.96 4.82
N TYR A 27 1.96 7.80 4.82
CA TYR A 27 0.63 7.36 5.27
C TYR A 27 0.08 6.19 4.45
N LYS A 28 0.40 6.11 3.15
CA LYS A 28 -0.04 5.00 2.27
C LYS A 28 0.62 3.69 2.72
N TRP A 29 1.90 3.74 3.06
CA TRP A 29 2.64 2.58 3.57
C TRP A 29 2.12 2.13 4.94
N GLU A 30 1.80 3.07 5.83
CA GLU A 30 1.16 2.79 7.11
C GLU A 30 -0.22 2.12 6.91
N ALA A 31 -1.03 2.62 5.97
CA ALA A 31 -2.33 2.04 5.63
C ALA A 31 -2.20 0.62 5.06
N ILE A 32 -1.25 0.38 4.14
CA ILE A 32 -0.99 -0.95 3.58
C ILE A 32 -0.54 -1.93 4.67
N LYS A 33 0.38 -1.50 5.53
CA LYS A 33 0.88 -2.33 6.63
C LYS A 33 -0.24 -2.68 7.61
N HIS A 34 -1.04 -1.69 8.00
CA HIS A 34 -2.20 -1.89 8.86
C HIS A 34 -3.20 -2.88 8.26
N PHE A 35 -3.50 -2.75 6.97
CA PHE A 35 -4.36 -3.70 6.28
C PHE A 35 -3.78 -5.12 6.31
N GLN A 36 -2.49 -5.29 5.99
CA GLN A 36 -1.82 -6.60 6.00
C GLN A 36 -1.84 -7.26 7.39
N ASP A 37 -1.75 -6.48 8.46
CA ASP A 37 -1.70 -7.01 9.83
C ASP A 37 -3.07 -7.42 10.39
N HIS A 38 -4.16 -6.84 9.85
CA HIS A 38 -5.51 -7.03 10.39
C HIS A 38 -6.45 -7.79 9.43
N TRP A 39 -6.03 -8.02 8.19
CA TRP A 39 -6.84 -8.70 7.19
C TRP A 39 -6.83 -10.22 7.37
N ASP A 40 -8.02 -10.81 7.54
CA ASP A 40 -8.25 -12.24 7.42
C ASP A 40 -9.54 -12.52 6.66
N ILE A 41 -9.43 -13.04 5.44
CA ILE A 41 -10.58 -13.36 4.58
C ILE A 41 -11.50 -14.44 5.19
N ASN A 42 -10.99 -15.25 6.11
CA ASN A 42 -11.73 -16.34 6.74
C ASN A 42 -12.29 -15.96 8.12
N ALA A 43 -12.17 -14.69 8.53
CA ALA A 43 -12.67 -14.21 9.80
C ALA A 43 -14.18 -14.48 9.96
N SER A 44 -14.57 -15.09 11.07
CA SER A 44 -15.99 -15.34 11.39
C SER A 44 -16.78 -14.06 11.60
N ASP A 45 -16.10 -13.00 12.02
CA ASP A 45 -16.55 -11.63 12.26
C ASP A 45 -16.14 -10.69 11.13
N PHE A 46 -16.29 -11.14 9.87
CA PHE A 46 -15.80 -10.46 8.67
C PHE A 46 -16.04 -8.94 8.65
N VAL A 47 -17.22 -8.48 9.06
CA VAL A 47 -17.55 -7.03 9.06
C VAL A 47 -16.67 -6.25 10.03
N GLU A 48 -16.45 -6.76 11.24
CA GLU A 48 -15.64 -6.09 12.25
C GLU A 48 -14.15 -6.12 11.86
N MET A 49 -13.66 -7.27 11.39
CA MET A 49 -12.33 -7.41 10.82
C MET A 49 -12.11 -6.44 9.65
N PHE A 50 -13.04 -6.38 8.70
CA PHE A 50 -12.95 -5.49 7.52
C PHE A 50 -12.86 -4.02 7.93
N MET A 51 -13.69 -3.59 8.88
CA MET A 51 -13.66 -2.23 9.41
C MET A 51 -12.34 -1.93 10.12
N ALA A 52 -11.82 -2.90 10.90
CA ALA A 52 -10.52 -2.76 11.56
C ALA A 52 -9.38 -2.69 10.54
N ALA A 53 -9.34 -3.58 9.54
CA ALA A 53 -8.29 -3.62 8.51
C ALA A 53 -8.27 -2.38 7.61
N THR A 54 -9.41 -1.72 7.44
CA THR A 54 -9.53 -0.50 6.63
C THR A 54 -9.49 0.80 7.45
N ALA A 55 -9.35 0.74 8.77
CA ALA A 55 -9.40 1.91 9.64
C ALA A 55 -8.34 2.99 9.37
N LYS A 56 -7.24 2.63 8.69
CA LYS A 56 -6.12 3.53 8.35
C LYS A 56 -6.11 4.01 6.90
N THR A 57 -7.21 3.81 6.14
CA THR A 57 -7.31 4.26 4.74
C THR A 57 -7.82 5.70 4.59
N TYR A 58 -8.13 6.40 5.69
CA TYR A 58 -8.54 7.79 5.68
C TYR A 58 -7.39 8.69 5.21
N ASN A 59 -7.55 9.20 3.99
CA ASN A 59 -6.73 10.26 3.39
C ASN A 59 -7.52 11.55 3.39
#